data_AF-A0A934XLD1-F1
#
_entry.id   AF-A0A934XLD1-F1
#
_cell.length_a   1.000
_cell.length_b   1.000
_cell.length_c   1.000
_cell.angle_alpha   90.00
_cell.angle_beta   90.00
_cell.angle_gamma   90.00
#
_symmetry.space_group_name_H-M   'P 1'
#
loop_
_entity.id
_entity.type
_entity.pdbx_description
1 polymer ?
#
loop_
_entity_poly.entity_id
_entity_poly.type
_entity_poly.pdbx_seq_one_letter_code
_entity_poly.pdbx_strand_id
1 'polypeptide(L)' 'MIQALVLIEAEPTRVQELVQELQDLKLDDSIIRHVYGVTGRYDLVALIESPDLQALGN' A
#
# COMPACT_ATOMS: atom_id res chain seq x y z
N MET A 1 -17.40 2.72 0.42
CA MET A 1 -16.19 2.16 1.05
C MET A 1 -15.71 1.03 0.18
N ILE A 2 -14.50 1.15 -0.34
CA ILE A 2 -13.84 0.18 -1.20
C ILE A 2 -12.51 -0.23 -0.58
N GLN A 3 -12.06 -1.42 -0.93
CA GLN A 3 -10.76 -1.95 -0.59
C GLN A 3 -9.97 -2.19 -1.87
N ALA A 4 -8.74 -1.69 -1.91
CA ALA A 4 -7.82 -1.88 -3.03
C ALA A 4 -6.57 -2.61 -2.56
N LEU A 5 -6.09 -3.53 -3.40
CA LEU A 5 -4.81 -4.18 -3.24
C LEU A 5 -3.84 -3.56 -4.26
N VAL A 6 -2.84 -2.86 -3.75
CA VAL A 6 -1.82 -2.22 -4.58
C VAL A 6 -0.55 -3.07 -4.53
N LEU A 7 -0.10 -3.49 -5.72
CA LEU A 7 1.13 -4.25 -5.91
C LEU A 7 2.26 -3.26 -6.21
N ILE A 8 3.34 -3.31 -5.45
CA ILE A 8 4.44 -2.33 -5.52
C ILE A 8 5.73 -3.07 -5.84
N GLU A 9 6.43 -2.64 -6.89
CA GLU A 9 7.81 -3.02 -7.17
C GLU A 9 8.73 -2.00 -6.48
N ALA A 10 9.69 -2.47 -5.70
CA ALA A 10 10.60 -1.64 -4.91
C ALA A 10 12.02 -2.21 -4.96
N GLU A 11 13.02 -1.36 -4.70
CA GLU A 11 14.39 -1.89 -4.57
C GLU A 11 14.48 -2.86 -3.37
N PRO A 12 15.12 -4.04 -3.51
CA PRO A 12 15.15 -5.06 -2.46
C PRO A 12 15.67 -4.57 -1.10
N THR A 13 16.61 -3.63 -1.13
CA THR A 13 17.22 -3.02 0.06
C THR A 13 16.24 -2.13 0.84
N ARG A 14 15.18 -1.63 0.18
CA ARG A 14 14.20 -0.70 0.74
C ARG A 14 12.91 -1.35 1.20
N VAL A 15 12.68 -2.62 0.89
CA VAL A 15 11.42 -3.32 1.19
C VAL A 15 11.08 -3.23 2.69
N GLN A 16 12.03 -3.51 3.58
CA GLN A 16 11.77 -3.47 5.03
C GLN A 16 11.47 -2.06 5.54
N GLU A 17 12.17 -1.06 5.02
CA GLU A 17 11.93 0.36 5.34
C GLU A 17 10.52 0.77 4.88
N LEU A 18 10.16 0.46 3.64
CA LEU A 18 8.86 0.79 3.07
C LEU A 18 7.69 0.11 3.77
N VAL A 19 7.84 -1.13 4.25
CA VAL A 19 6.79 -1.78 5.06
C VAL A 19 6.48 -0.95 6.31
N GLN A 20 7.52 -0.45 6.98
CA GLN A 20 7.36 0.35 8.21
C GLN A 20 6.81 1.74 7.91
N GLU A 21 7.29 2.40 6.85
CA GLU A 21 6.87 3.76 6.49
C GLU A 21 5.45 3.84 5.96
N LEU A 22 5.01 2.84 5.19
CA LEU A 22 3.70 2.83 4.56
C LEU A 22 2.60 2.30 5.50
N GLN A 23 2.96 1.61 6.58
CA GLN A 23 1.99 1.12 7.54
C GLN A 23 1.27 2.29 8.22
N ASP A 24 -0.07 2.24 8.24
CA ASP A 24 -0.96 3.25 8.83
C ASP A 24 -0.85 4.66 8.20
N LEU A 25 -0.21 4.78 7.03
CA LEU A 25 -0.12 6.04 6.30
C LEU A 25 -1.52 6.48 5.84
N LYS A 26 -1.85 7.75 6.13
CA LYS A 26 -3.05 8.41 5.63
C LYS A 26 -2.75 9.10 4.31
N LEU A 27 -3.51 8.73 3.29
CA LEU A 27 -3.47 9.29 1.94
C LEU A 27 -4.76 10.05 1.71
N ASP A 28 -4.80 11.32 2.12
CA ASP A 28 -6.00 12.17 2.10
C ASP A 28 -7.20 11.48 2.79
N ASP A 29 -8.16 11.00 1.99
CA ASP A 29 -9.36 10.28 2.44
C ASP A 29 -9.20 8.74 2.50
N SER A 30 -8.00 8.24 2.19
CA SER A 30 -7.64 6.82 2.17
C SER A 30 -6.65 6.47 3.28
N ILE A 31 -6.66 5.20 3.71
CA ILE A 31 -5.78 4.69 4.76
C ILE A 31 -5.13 3.39 4.30
N ILE A 32 -3.81 3.30 4.38
CA ILE A 32 -3.08 2.04 4.19
C ILE A 32 -3.20 1.22 5.49
N ARG A 33 -4.00 0.15 5.46
CA ARG A 33 -4.29 -0.68 6.63
C ARG A 33 -3.20 -1.70 6.92
N HIS A 34 -2.70 -2.32 5.86
CA HIS A 34 -1.71 -3.39 5.96
C HIS A 34 -0.75 -3.30 4.80
N VAL A 35 0.53 -3.57 5.09
CA VAL A 35 1.59 -3.67 4.10
C VAL A 35 2.34 -4.97 4.35
N TYR A 36 2.47 -5.77 3.30
CA TYR A 36 3.14 -7.06 3.35
C TYR A 36 4.34 -7.04 2.42
N GLY A 37 5.52 -7.38 2.93
CA GLY A 37 6.63 -7.83 2.08
C GLY A 37 6.30 -9.22 1.55
N VAL A 38 6.30 -9.39 0.24
CA VAL A 38 5.94 -10.65 -0.42
C VAL A 38 7.07 -11.16 -1.29
N THR A 39 7.09 -12.47 -1.51
CA THR A 39 7.99 -13.09 -2.48
C THR A 39 7.27 -13.16 -3.84
N GLY A 40 7.91 -12.70 -4.92
CA GLY A 40 7.33 -12.81 -6.26
C GLY A 40 7.84 -11.74 -7.21
N ARG A 41 7.00 -11.41 -8.20
CA ARG A 41 7.29 -10.33 -9.17
C ARG A 41 7.27 -8.94 -8.52
N TYR A 42 6.40 -8.78 -7.54
CA TYR A 42 6.27 -7.57 -6.74
C TYR A 42 6.92 -7.83 -5.39
N ASP A 43 7.43 -6.77 -4.77
CA ASP A 43 8.12 -6.86 -3.48
C ASP A 43 7.17 -6.59 -2.31
N LEU A 44 6.10 -5.82 -2.57
CA LEU A 44 5.17 -5.33 -1.56
C LEU A 44 3.71 -5.42 -2.03
N VAL A 45 2.81 -5.70 -1.09
CA VAL A 45 1.35 -5.60 -1.27
C VAL A 45 0.77 -4.72 -0.17
N ALA A 46 0.06 -3.66 -0.55
CA ALA A 46 -0.63 -2.77 0.37
C ALA A 46 -2.15 -2.90 0.25
N LEU A 47 -2.83 -3.05 1.39
CA LEU A 47 -4.28 -2.97 1.49
C LEU A 47 -4.68 -1.54 1.84
N ILE A 48 -5.40 -0.90 0.93
CA ILE A 48 -5.86 0.48 1.09
C ILE A 48 -7.38 0.48 1.25
N GLU A 49 -7.86 1.15 2.28
CA GLU A 49 -9.28 1.47 2.46
C GLU A 49 -9.55 2.90 2.04
N SER A 50 -10.61 3.08 1.25
CA SER A 50 -10.99 4.39 0.72
C SER A 50 -12.52 4.52 0.65
N PRO A 51 -13.10 5.72 0.76
CA PRO A 51 -14.54 5.91 0.62
C PRO A 51 -15.06 5.54 -0.77
N ASP A 52 -14.32 5.90 -1.82
CA ASP A 52 -14.65 5.70 -3.23
C ASP A 52 -13.40 5.61 -4.12
N LEU A 53 -13.59 5.40 -5.42
CA LEU A 53 -12.48 5.24 -6.37
C LEU A 53 -11.72 6.57 -6.63
N GLN A 54 -12.38 7.72 -6.52
CA GLN A 54 -11.73 9.02 -6.77
C GLN A 54 -10.72 9.34 -5.66
N ALA A 55 -11.06 8.98 -4.42
CA ALA A 55 -10.20 9.15 -3.26
C ALA A 55 -8.95 8.22 -3.24
N LEU A 56 -8.88 7.20 -4.11
CA LEU A 56 -7.66 6.38 -4.28
C LEU A 56 -6.62 7.02 -5.20
N GLY A 57 -6.99 8.10 -5.90
CA GLY A 57 -6.16 8.77 -6.90
C GLY A 57 -6.83 8.80 -8.27
N ASN A 58 -6.98 10.01 -8.83
CA ASN A 58 -7.28 10.24 -10.24
C ASN A 58 -5.99 10.35 -11.04
#